data_AF-A0A7C3YSP8-F1
#
_entry.id   AF-A0A7C3YSP8-F1
#
_cell.length_a   1.000
_cell.length_b   1.000
_cell.length_c   1.000
_cell.angle_alpha   90.00
_cell.angle_beta   90.00
_cell.angle_gamma   90.00
#
_symmetry.space_group_name_H-M   'P 1'
#
loop_
_entity.id
_entity.type
_entity.pdbx_description
1 polymer ?
#
loop_
_entity_poly.entity_id
_entity_poly.type
_entity_poly.pdbx_seq_one_letter_code
_entity_poly.pdbx_strand_id
1 'polypeptide(L)'
;MTDYHYQTIQLLETCKDAYRFFISNLISRKRDNKVFHFLKETYLIQAAKSLIEIAWKELGRDPRRLSLDKETVKIPIKREYIERVKSPEVKKFIKEHINDFYYPLRTDVHVHVDGKFKIAMECKAYTENAMLKRILVDFTLFKQVYPDLAFVLFQLESQLGGDYSTSHYVKYGSPSTHTLLSYFDIDLNIITLLEGERKVDKPIHKPEYYKALRKESLLTALEVFKNLLK
;
A
#
# COMPACT_ATOMS: atom_id res chain seq x y z
N MET A 1 -7.01 -28.05 13.26
CA MET A 1 -5.94 -27.31 12.54
C MET A 1 -6.03 -27.47 11.01
N THR A 2 -6.54 -28.59 10.50
CA THR A 2 -6.67 -28.90 9.06
C THR A 2 -7.74 -28.09 8.32
N ASP A 3 -8.90 -27.81 8.94
CA ASP A 3 -10.00 -27.09 8.27
C ASP A 3 -9.72 -25.60 8.00
N TYR A 4 -9.04 -24.91 8.92
CA TYR A 4 -8.71 -23.48 8.73
C TYR A 4 -7.70 -23.28 7.61
N HIS A 5 -6.69 -24.15 7.53
CA HIS A 5 -5.70 -24.10 6.46
C HIS A 5 -6.35 -24.35 5.09
N TYR A 6 -7.30 -25.29 5.01
CA TYR A 6 -8.06 -25.55 3.79
C TYR A 6 -8.92 -24.36 3.37
N GLN A 7 -9.62 -23.72 4.33
CA GLN A 7 -10.41 -22.51 4.06
C GLN A 7 -9.54 -21.35 3.56
N THR A 8 -8.36 -21.12 4.15
CA THR A 8 -7.44 -20.08 3.67
C THR A 8 -7.01 -20.37 2.23
N ILE A 9 -6.61 -21.61 1.94
CA ILE A 9 -6.21 -21.99 0.59
C ILE A 9 -7.33 -21.70 -0.42
N GLN A 10 -8.57 -22.03 -0.09
CA GLN A 10 -9.73 -21.79 -0.95
C GLN A 10 -10.00 -20.28 -1.17
N LEU A 11 -9.82 -19.46 -0.13
CA LEU A 11 -9.95 -18.00 -0.25
C LEU A 11 -8.84 -17.40 -1.12
N LEU A 12 -7.61 -17.89 -1.00
CA LEU A 12 -6.50 -17.45 -1.85
C LEU A 12 -6.69 -17.86 -3.32
N GLU A 13 -7.24 -19.04 -3.58
CA GLU A 13 -7.62 -19.45 -4.94
C GLU A 13 -8.75 -18.56 -5.49
N THR A 14 -9.72 -18.19 -4.64
CA THR A 14 -10.77 -17.23 -5.02
C THR A 14 -10.19 -15.87 -5.42
N CYS A 15 -9.18 -15.37 -4.70
CA CYS A 15 -8.47 -14.14 -5.09
C CYS A 15 -7.77 -14.27 -6.46
N LYS A 16 -7.13 -15.42 -6.73
CA LYS A 16 -6.49 -15.68 -8.03
C LYS A 16 -7.50 -15.74 -9.17
N ASP A 17 -8.61 -16.41 -8.96
CA ASP A 17 -9.65 -16.54 -9.99
C ASP A 17 -10.36 -15.20 -10.24
N ALA A 18 -10.59 -14.42 -9.18
CA ALA A 18 -11.06 -13.04 -9.30
C ALA A 18 -10.10 -12.18 -10.14
N TYR A 19 -8.78 -12.29 -9.90
CA TYR A 19 -7.77 -11.60 -10.70
C TYR A 19 -7.80 -12.03 -12.17
N ARG A 20 -7.84 -13.34 -12.43
CA ARG A 20 -7.89 -13.88 -13.80
C ARG A 20 -9.13 -13.38 -14.54
N PHE A 21 -10.30 -13.45 -13.91
CA PHE A 21 -11.55 -12.96 -14.47
C PHE A 21 -11.53 -11.45 -14.69
N PHE A 22 -10.97 -10.69 -13.75
CA PHE A 22 -10.81 -9.25 -13.85
C PHE A 22 -9.96 -8.87 -15.07
N ILE A 23 -8.81 -9.51 -15.24
CA ILE A 23 -7.90 -9.23 -16.35
C ILE A 23 -8.49 -9.66 -17.69
N SER A 24 -9.13 -10.83 -17.78
CA SER A 24 -9.75 -11.28 -19.03
C SER A 24 -10.85 -10.31 -19.52
N ASN A 25 -11.67 -9.80 -18.59
CA ASN A 25 -12.68 -8.78 -18.89
C ASN A 25 -12.09 -7.42 -19.27
N LEU A 26 -10.95 -7.05 -18.69
CA LEU A 26 -10.26 -5.82 -19.03
C LEU A 26 -9.69 -5.86 -20.45
N ILE A 27 -9.04 -6.97 -20.79
CA ILE A 27 -8.45 -7.21 -22.12
C ILE A 27 -9.55 -7.23 -23.19
N SER A 28 -10.66 -7.93 -22.95
CA SER A 28 -11.75 -8.07 -23.93
C SER A 28 -12.43 -6.75 -24.28
N ARG A 29 -12.45 -5.79 -23.33
CA ARG A 29 -13.14 -4.50 -23.50
C ARG A 29 -12.28 -3.40 -24.13
N LYS A 30 -11.02 -3.67 -24.51
CA LYS A 30 -10.09 -2.69 -25.13
C LYS A 30 -10.15 -1.30 -24.48
N ARG A 31 -10.20 -1.25 -23.14
CA ARG A 31 -10.29 0.02 -22.41
C ARG A 31 -9.01 0.83 -22.56
N ASP A 32 -9.11 2.15 -22.54
CA ASP A 32 -7.94 3.03 -22.50
C ASP A 32 -7.09 2.75 -21.25
N ASN A 33 -5.78 2.99 -21.36
CA ASN A 33 -4.76 2.71 -20.35
C ASN A 33 -5.07 3.37 -18.99
N LYS A 34 -5.66 4.59 -18.98
CA LYS A 34 -6.07 5.26 -17.73
C LYS A 34 -7.13 4.48 -16.97
N VAL A 35 -8.16 4.02 -17.68
CA VAL A 35 -9.24 3.23 -17.10
C VAL A 35 -8.72 1.88 -16.61
N PHE A 36 -7.79 1.28 -17.36
CA PHE A 36 -7.15 0.03 -16.98
C PHE A 36 -6.33 0.16 -15.69
N HIS A 37 -5.58 1.25 -15.54
CA HIS A 37 -4.81 1.53 -14.33
C HIS A 37 -5.72 1.70 -13.10
N PHE A 38 -6.74 2.54 -13.20
CA PHE A 38 -7.72 2.78 -12.13
C PHE A 38 -8.41 1.49 -11.67
N LEU A 39 -8.79 0.63 -12.60
CA LEU A 39 -9.43 -0.64 -12.28
C LEU A 39 -8.46 -1.60 -11.58
N LYS A 40 -7.19 -1.64 -12.00
CA LYS A 40 -6.16 -2.45 -11.34
C LYS A 40 -5.93 -2.02 -9.90
N GLU A 41 -5.88 -0.71 -9.64
CA GLU A 41 -5.80 -0.17 -8.28
C GLU A 41 -7.04 -0.53 -7.46
N THR A 42 -8.24 -0.42 -8.05
CA THR A 42 -9.49 -0.82 -7.38
C THR A 42 -9.47 -2.30 -6.99
N TYR A 43 -9.06 -3.20 -7.89
CA TYR A 43 -8.89 -4.62 -7.59
C TYR A 43 -7.89 -4.80 -6.43
N LEU A 44 -6.76 -4.10 -6.49
CA LEU A 44 -5.68 -4.24 -5.52
C LEU A 44 -6.10 -3.83 -4.12
N ILE A 45 -6.89 -2.75 -4.00
CA ILE A 45 -7.48 -2.31 -2.73
C ILE A 45 -8.38 -3.40 -2.15
N GLN A 46 -9.24 -4.03 -2.96
CA GLN A 46 -10.12 -5.10 -2.50
C GLN A 46 -9.34 -6.36 -2.10
N ALA A 47 -8.29 -6.71 -2.87
CA ALA A 47 -7.41 -7.82 -2.55
C ALA A 47 -6.65 -7.58 -1.23
N ALA A 48 -6.14 -6.37 -1.00
CA ALA A 48 -5.48 -6.00 0.24
C ALA A 48 -6.41 -6.18 1.44
N LYS A 49 -7.63 -5.61 1.37
CA LYS A 49 -8.64 -5.73 2.43
C LYS A 49 -8.97 -7.19 2.73
N SER A 50 -9.20 -7.99 1.69
CA SER A 50 -9.49 -9.43 1.83
C SER A 50 -8.33 -10.17 2.51
N LEU A 51 -7.08 -9.89 2.13
CA LEU A 51 -5.91 -10.51 2.74
C LEU A 51 -5.73 -10.12 4.21
N ILE A 52 -6.04 -8.88 4.58
CA ILE A 52 -6.00 -8.41 5.97
C ILE A 52 -7.07 -9.15 6.81
N GLU A 53 -8.29 -9.28 6.30
CA GLU A 53 -9.37 -10.01 6.97
C GLU A 53 -9.02 -11.50 7.15
N ILE A 54 -8.45 -12.12 6.11
CA ILE A 54 -7.96 -13.51 6.17
C ILE A 54 -6.85 -13.63 7.22
N ALA A 55 -5.86 -12.72 7.20
CA ALA A 55 -4.77 -12.71 8.16
C ALA A 55 -5.29 -12.59 9.60
N TRP A 56 -6.24 -11.68 9.84
CA TRP A 56 -6.86 -11.50 11.15
C TRP A 56 -7.62 -12.74 11.63
N LYS A 57 -8.36 -13.39 10.73
CA LYS A 57 -9.05 -14.65 11.00
C LYS A 57 -8.08 -15.78 11.31
N GLU A 58 -6.96 -15.90 10.58
CA GLU A 58 -5.92 -16.91 10.84
C GLU A 58 -5.24 -16.73 12.19
N LEU A 59 -5.12 -15.49 12.67
CA LEU A 59 -4.62 -15.19 14.02
C LEU A 59 -5.63 -15.55 15.13
N GLY A 60 -6.81 -16.08 14.79
CA GLY A 60 -7.85 -16.49 15.74
C GLY A 60 -8.45 -15.32 16.52
N ARG A 61 -8.40 -14.10 15.95
CA ARG A 61 -8.86 -12.88 16.60
C ARG A 61 -10.34 -12.60 16.29
N ASP A 62 -11.00 -11.86 17.18
CA ASP A 62 -12.39 -11.44 17.00
C ASP A 62 -12.51 -10.46 15.82
N PRO A 63 -13.30 -10.76 14.77
CA PRO A 63 -13.49 -9.88 13.62
C PRO A 63 -14.00 -8.49 13.99
N ARG A 64 -14.76 -8.33 15.08
CA ARG A 64 -15.33 -7.04 15.51
C ARG A 64 -14.28 -6.03 15.97
N ARG A 65 -13.07 -6.50 16.28
CA ARG A 65 -11.94 -5.66 16.69
C ARG A 65 -11.22 -5.04 15.50
N LEU A 66 -11.44 -5.55 14.29
CA LEU A 66 -10.83 -5.08 13.05
C LEU A 66 -11.80 -4.11 12.34
N SER A 67 -11.31 -2.93 11.95
CA SER A 67 -12.01 -2.04 11.02
C SER A 67 -11.07 -1.63 9.88
N LEU A 68 -11.65 -1.52 8.68
CA LEU A 68 -10.97 -1.06 7.46
C LEU A 68 -11.54 0.28 6.97
N ASP A 69 -12.17 1.03 7.88
CA ASP A 69 -12.69 2.35 7.63
C ASP A 69 -11.56 3.33 7.39
N LYS A 70 -11.78 4.26 6.46
CA LYS A 70 -10.78 5.26 6.08
C LYS A 70 -11.14 6.59 6.69
N GLU A 71 -10.13 7.23 7.27
CA GLU A 71 -10.26 8.58 7.79
C GLU A 71 -9.31 9.55 7.09
N THR A 72 -9.66 10.84 7.08
CA THR A 72 -8.74 11.89 6.67
C THR A 72 -8.01 12.39 7.90
N VAL A 73 -6.71 12.17 7.96
CA VAL A 73 -5.86 12.64 9.05
C VAL A 73 -5.42 14.06 8.76
N LYS A 74 -5.57 14.96 9.74
CA LYS A 74 -5.10 16.34 9.64
C LYS A 74 -3.66 16.40 10.13
N ILE A 75 -2.71 16.57 9.22
CA ILE A 75 -1.30 16.74 9.57
C ILE A 75 -1.09 18.21 9.96
N PRO A 76 -0.73 18.51 11.22
CA PRO A 76 -0.60 19.88 11.68
C PRO A 76 0.65 20.54 11.08
N ILE A 77 0.61 21.86 10.92
CA ILE A 77 1.79 22.65 10.60
C ILE A 77 2.87 22.49 11.67
N LYS A 78 4.14 22.33 11.25
CA LYS A 78 5.28 22.23 12.16
C LYS A 78 5.56 23.57 12.83
N ARG A 79 5.67 23.59 14.16
CA ARG A 79 5.98 24.81 14.92
C ARG A 79 7.32 25.41 14.51
N GLU A 80 8.31 24.56 14.24
CA GLU A 80 9.64 24.96 13.81
C GLU A 80 9.62 25.67 12.44
N TYR A 81 8.65 25.34 11.58
CA TYR A 81 8.48 26.05 10.31
C TYR A 81 7.97 27.47 10.52
N ILE A 82 7.00 27.67 11.44
CA ILE A 82 6.45 28.99 11.77
C ILE A 82 7.56 29.93 12.22
N GLU A 83 8.54 29.43 12.96
CA GLU A 83 9.67 30.23 13.41
C GLU A 83 10.60 30.70 12.28
N ARG A 84 10.65 29.95 11.16
CA ARG A 84 11.42 30.29 9.95
C ARG A 84 10.66 31.16 8.95
N VAL A 85 9.37 31.43 9.16
CA VAL A 85 8.59 32.33 8.29
C VAL A 85 9.17 33.73 8.39
N LYS A 86 9.65 34.25 7.25
CA LYS A 86 10.39 35.53 7.20
C LYS A 86 9.50 36.75 7.44
N SER A 87 8.27 36.75 6.93
CA SER A 87 7.34 37.87 7.13
C SER A 87 6.73 37.79 8.54
N PRO A 88 6.90 38.84 9.36
CA PRO A 88 6.27 38.92 10.67
C PRO A 88 4.73 38.87 10.58
N GLU A 89 4.15 39.47 9.55
CA GLU A 89 2.70 39.50 9.31
C GLU A 89 2.15 38.10 9.05
N VAL A 90 2.79 37.37 8.13
CA VAL A 90 2.41 35.97 7.82
C VAL A 90 2.59 35.09 9.05
N LYS A 91 3.71 35.24 9.78
CA LYS A 91 3.98 34.49 11.00
C LYS A 91 2.92 34.74 12.08
N LYS A 92 2.52 36.00 12.28
CA LYS A 92 1.45 36.38 13.21
C LYS A 92 0.11 35.77 12.78
N PHE A 93 -0.24 35.91 11.50
CA PHE A 93 -1.49 35.36 10.96
C PHE A 93 -1.60 33.85 11.16
N ILE A 94 -0.53 33.10 10.86
CA ILE A 94 -0.48 31.64 11.06
C ILE A 94 -0.66 31.30 12.55
N LYS A 95 -0.03 32.06 13.46
CA LYS A 95 -0.15 31.82 14.92
C LYS A 95 -1.58 32.06 15.43
N GLU A 96 -2.26 33.08 14.92
CA GLU A 96 -3.64 33.42 15.29
C GLU A 96 -4.67 32.41 14.73
N HIS A 97 -4.35 31.73 13.63
CA HIS A 97 -5.24 30.79 12.93
C HIS A 97 -4.68 29.36 12.90
N ILE A 98 -3.88 28.98 13.91
CA ILE A 98 -3.02 27.78 13.86
C ILE A 98 -3.77 26.48 13.52
N ASN A 99 -5.02 26.36 13.98
CA ASN A 99 -5.85 25.17 13.78
C ASN A 99 -6.37 25.03 12.33
N ASP A 100 -6.33 26.10 11.55
CA ASP A 100 -6.73 26.11 10.14
C ASP A 100 -5.59 25.65 9.22
N PHE A 101 -4.34 25.68 9.72
CA PHE A 101 -3.14 25.28 8.98
C PHE A 101 -2.83 23.79 9.19
N TYR A 102 -3.50 22.94 8.41
CA TYR A 102 -3.22 21.52 8.34
C TYR A 102 -3.23 21.01 6.90
N TYR A 103 -2.55 19.89 6.68
CA TYR A 103 -2.62 19.14 5.42
C TYR A 103 -3.52 17.91 5.60
N PRO A 104 -4.65 17.80 4.86
CA PRO A 104 -5.48 16.60 4.90
C PRO A 104 -4.78 15.46 4.17
N LEU A 105 -4.54 14.35 4.86
CA LEU A 105 -3.85 13.19 4.33
C LEU A 105 -4.69 11.92 4.50
N ARG A 106 -4.72 11.08 3.46
CA ARG A 106 -5.44 9.80 3.44
C ARG A 106 -4.80 8.86 2.42
N THR A 107 -4.68 7.59 2.78
CA THR A 107 -4.15 6.53 1.89
C THR A 107 -5.27 5.61 1.41
N ASP A 108 -4.93 4.64 0.57
CA ASP A 108 -5.88 3.74 -0.07
C ASP A 108 -6.58 2.78 0.90
N VAL A 109 -5.85 2.23 1.88
CA VAL A 109 -6.37 1.34 2.92
C VAL A 109 -5.85 1.77 4.29
N HIS A 110 -6.74 1.79 5.27
CA HIS A 110 -6.46 1.98 6.68
C HIS A 110 -6.87 0.72 7.44
N VAL A 111 -6.06 0.31 8.40
CA VAL A 111 -6.37 -0.84 9.26
C VAL A 111 -6.39 -0.37 10.70
N HIS A 112 -7.53 -0.59 11.35
CA HIS A 112 -7.76 -0.27 12.74
C HIS A 112 -7.93 -1.56 13.54
N VAL A 113 -7.25 -1.66 14.68
CA VAL A 113 -7.42 -2.74 15.65
C VAL A 113 -7.78 -2.12 16.99
N ASP A 114 -8.93 -2.51 17.55
CA ASP A 114 -9.49 -1.92 18.78
C ASP A 114 -9.64 -0.39 18.69
N GLY A 115 -10.04 0.09 17.50
CA GLY A 115 -10.16 1.53 17.22
C GLY A 115 -8.84 2.28 17.05
N LYS A 116 -7.68 1.62 17.17
CA LYS A 116 -6.37 2.24 16.96
C LYS A 116 -5.92 2.07 15.51
N PHE A 117 -5.56 3.18 14.87
CA PHE A 117 -5.00 3.16 13.53
C PHE A 117 -3.61 2.49 13.54
N LYS A 118 -3.52 1.28 12.96
CA LYS A 118 -2.35 0.39 13.07
C LYS A 118 -1.56 0.27 11.76
N ILE A 119 -2.23 0.30 10.60
CA ILE A 119 -1.57 0.18 9.29
C ILE A 119 -2.12 1.23 8.33
N ALA A 120 -1.24 2.07 7.77
CA ALA A 120 -1.51 2.87 6.59
C ALA A 120 -0.93 2.18 5.35
N MET A 121 -1.75 2.03 4.32
CA MET A 121 -1.34 1.34 3.11
C MET A 121 -1.70 2.12 1.86
N GLU A 122 -0.72 2.22 0.96
CA GLU A 122 -0.89 2.70 -0.40
C GLU A 122 -0.92 1.50 -1.36
N CYS A 123 -1.88 1.53 -2.30
CA CYS A 123 -2.07 0.51 -3.31
C CYS A 123 -1.68 1.06 -4.69
N LYS A 124 -0.77 0.38 -5.39
CA LYS A 124 -0.34 0.79 -6.73
C LYS A 124 -0.34 -0.37 -7.73
N ALA A 125 -0.90 -0.15 -8.90
CA ALA A 125 -0.80 -1.14 -9.97
C ALA A 125 0.67 -1.42 -10.35
N TYR A 126 1.53 -0.40 -10.26
CA TYR A 126 2.98 -0.58 -10.22
C TYR A 126 3.63 0.62 -9.55
N THR A 127 4.84 0.46 -9.02
CA THR A 127 5.57 1.58 -8.41
C THR A 127 6.95 1.75 -9.01
N GLU A 128 7.25 2.97 -9.46
CA GLU A 128 8.59 3.45 -9.78
C GLU A 128 9.13 4.36 -8.67
N ASN A 129 10.44 4.62 -8.66
CA ASN A 129 11.07 5.46 -7.62
C ASN A 129 10.46 6.88 -7.52
N ALA A 130 9.92 7.44 -8.60
CA ALA A 130 9.24 8.74 -8.57
C ALA A 130 7.92 8.70 -7.76
N MET A 131 7.15 7.62 -7.90
CA MET A 131 5.94 7.38 -7.11
C MET A 131 6.30 7.04 -5.66
N LEU A 132 7.32 6.21 -5.45
CA LEU A 132 7.80 5.85 -4.12
C LEU A 132 8.13 7.10 -3.28
N LYS A 133 8.83 8.10 -3.85
CA LYS A 133 9.13 9.36 -3.13
C LYS A 133 7.87 10.03 -2.54
N ARG A 134 6.76 10.04 -3.28
CA ARG A 134 5.50 10.64 -2.80
C ARG A 134 4.93 9.83 -1.62
N ILE A 135 4.95 8.51 -1.76
CA ILE A 135 4.52 7.57 -0.71
C ILE A 135 5.36 7.75 0.56
N LEU A 136 6.69 7.87 0.42
CA LEU A 136 7.60 8.09 1.55
C LEU A 136 7.31 9.43 2.25
N VAL A 137 7.01 10.49 1.50
CA VAL A 137 6.60 11.79 2.07
C VAL A 137 5.31 11.64 2.85
N ASP A 138 4.27 11.03 2.26
CA ASP A 138 2.98 10.83 2.91
C ASP A 138 3.12 10.03 4.21
N PHE A 139 3.86 8.92 4.19
CA PHE A 139 4.10 8.09 5.37
C PHE A 139 4.94 8.79 6.43
N THR A 140 5.92 9.61 6.02
CA THR A 140 6.67 10.45 6.96
C THR A 140 5.76 11.45 7.67
N LEU A 141 4.79 12.04 6.97
CA LEU A 141 3.80 12.92 7.57
C LEU A 141 2.89 12.17 8.55
N PHE A 142 2.40 10.99 8.19
CA PHE A 142 1.65 10.14 9.13
C PHE A 142 2.43 9.82 10.39
N LYS A 143 3.72 9.44 10.28
CA LYS A 143 4.55 9.06 11.42
C LYS A 143 4.72 10.21 12.44
N GLN A 144 4.60 11.47 12.00
CA GLN A 144 4.61 12.62 12.92
C GLN A 144 3.41 12.62 13.88
N VAL A 145 2.27 12.09 13.45
CA VAL A 145 1.02 12.05 14.23
C VAL A 145 0.80 10.68 14.88
N TYR A 146 1.22 9.61 14.21
CA TYR A 146 1.11 8.23 14.65
C TYR A 146 2.48 7.54 14.57
N PRO A 147 3.33 7.66 15.62
CA PRO A 147 4.70 7.15 15.59
C PRO A 147 4.82 5.64 15.41
N ASP A 148 3.83 4.89 15.90
CA ASP A 148 3.78 3.42 15.89
C ASP A 148 3.06 2.84 14.66
N LEU A 149 2.70 3.68 13.68
CA LEU A 149 1.94 3.26 12.51
C LEU A 149 2.82 2.42 11.57
N ALA A 150 2.33 1.25 11.17
CA ALA A 150 3.00 0.44 10.16
C ALA A 150 2.64 0.95 8.76
N PHE A 151 3.65 1.01 7.89
CA PHE A 151 3.49 1.48 6.52
C PHE A 151 3.65 0.36 5.51
N VAL A 152 2.71 0.27 4.57
CA VAL A 152 2.71 -0.76 3.52
C VAL A 152 2.55 -0.12 2.15
N LEU A 153 3.48 -0.43 1.25
CA LEU A 153 3.27 -0.31 -0.19
C LEU A 153 2.83 -1.66 -0.72
N PHE A 154 1.55 -1.77 -1.08
CA PHE A 154 0.99 -2.96 -1.70
C PHE A 154 0.88 -2.72 -3.20
N GLN A 155 1.56 -3.54 -4.02
CA GLN A 155 1.62 -3.33 -5.46
C GLN A 155 1.42 -4.61 -6.27
N LEU A 156 0.84 -4.47 -7.48
CA LEU A 156 0.78 -5.60 -8.42
C LEU A 156 2.17 -5.87 -8.99
N GLU A 157 2.79 -4.88 -9.63
CA GLU A 157 4.10 -5.01 -10.29
C GLU A 157 5.12 -4.04 -9.69
N SER A 158 6.41 -4.34 -9.76
CA SER A 158 7.46 -3.43 -9.32
C SER A 158 8.23 -2.85 -10.50
N GLN A 159 8.65 -1.59 -10.38
CA GLN A 159 9.66 -0.92 -11.21
C GLN A 159 10.68 -0.19 -10.32
N LEU A 160 10.90 -0.74 -9.12
CA LEU A 160 11.85 -0.20 -8.15
C LEU A 160 13.29 -0.67 -8.41
N GLY A 161 13.51 -1.57 -9.38
CA GLY A 161 14.81 -2.21 -9.61
C GLY A 161 15.06 -3.39 -8.67
N GLY A 162 16.24 -3.99 -8.79
CA GLY A 162 16.72 -5.01 -7.86
C GLY A 162 15.84 -6.25 -7.84
N ASP A 163 15.58 -6.80 -6.66
CA ASP A 163 14.81 -8.04 -6.49
C ASP A 163 13.35 -7.82 -6.03
N TYR A 164 12.86 -6.58 -5.99
CA TYR A 164 11.48 -6.26 -5.58
C TYR A 164 10.40 -6.90 -6.45
N SER A 165 10.74 -7.31 -7.68
CA SER A 165 9.84 -8.00 -8.60
C SER A 165 9.98 -9.53 -8.57
N THR A 166 10.86 -10.08 -7.74
CA THR A 166 11.05 -11.54 -7.63
C THR A 166 10.03 -12.15 -6.67
N SER A 167 9.99 -13.48 -6.54
CA SER A 167 9.16 -14.18 -5.54
C SER A 167 9.84 -14.47 -4.21
N HIS A 168 11.12 -14.15 -4.05
CA HIS A 168 11.84 -14.41 -2.79
C HIS A 168 11.13 -13.77 -1.60
N TYR A 169 11.07 -14.49 -0.47
CA TYR A 169 10.46 -13.97 0.76
C TYR A 169 11.26 -12.78 1.31
N VAL A 170 12.59 -12.90 1.38
CA VAL A 170 13.49 -11.80 1.73
C VAL A 170 13.86 -11.03 0.47
N LYS A 171 13.77 -9.69 0.54
CA LYS A 171 14.18 -8.77 -0.52
C LYS A 171 15.42 -7.99 -0.10
N TYR A 172 16.44 -8.01 -0.95
CA TYR A 172 17.60 -7.13 -0.80
C TYR A 172 17.34 -5.73 -1.36
N GLY A 173 16.36 -5.59 -2.25
CA GLY A 173 15.99 -4.33 -2.88
C GLY A 173 16.95 -3.88 -3.98
N SER A 174 16.93 -2.58 -4.28
CA SER A 174 17.78 -1.96 -5.29
C SER A 174 18.60 -0.82 -4.67
N PRO A 175 19.78 -0.48 -5.21
CA PRO A 175 20.59 0.62 -4.69
C PRO A 175 19.83 1.95 -4.68
N SER A 176 19.06 2.25 -5.74
CA SER A 176 18.33 3.51 -5.87
C SER A 176 17.18 3.60 -4.86
N THR A 177 16.43 2.51 -4.65
CA THR A 177 15.35 2.48 -3.66
C THR A 177 15.89 2.56 -2.24
N HIS A 178 16.97 1.84 -1.90
CA HIS A 178 17.59 1.94 -0.57
C HIS A 178 18.18 3.32 -0.30
N THR A 179 18.79 3.94 -1.32
CA THR A 179 19.26 5.31 -1.22
C THR A 179 18.11 6.27 -0.93
N LEU A 180 16.92 6.07 -1.53
CA LEU A 180 15.76 6.89 -1.21
C LEU A 180 15.25 6.64 0.22
N LEU A 181 15.09 5.37 0.61
CA LEU A 181 14.61 4.98 1.93
C LEU A 181 15.49 5.56 3.05
N SER A 182 16.81 5.66 2.86
CA SER A 182 17.73 6.18 3.89
C SER A 182 17.51 7.65 4.26
N TYR A 183 16.78 8.44 3.45
CA TYR A 183 16.44 9.83 3.77
C TYR A 183 15.15 9.98 4.58
N PHE A 184 14.39 8.89 4.78
CA PHE A 184 13.13 8.92 5.50
C PHE A 184 13.21 7.97 6.70
N ASP A 185 12.94 8.49 7.90
CA ASP A 185 12.81 7.67 9.10
C ASP A 185 11.44 6.97 9.08
N ILE A 186 11.25 5.99 8.19
CA ILE A 186 10.07 5.13 8.13
C ILE A 186 10.50 3.69 7.86
N ASP A 187 9.77 2.73 8.42
CA ASP A 187 9.92 1.32 8.06
C ASP A 187 8.82 0.94 7.07
N LEU A 188 9.19 0.77 5.80
CA LEU A 188 8.26 0.53 4.70
C LEU A 188 8.23 -0.94 4.31
N ASN A 189 7.06 -1.56 4.46
CA ASN A 189 6.81 -2.92 3.97
C ASN A 189 6.38 -2.88 2.50
N ILE A 190 7.22 -3.35 1.59
CA ILE A 190 6.92 -3.40 0.15
C ILE A 190 6.48 -4.82 -0.23
N ILE A 191 5.23 -4.96 -0.66
CA ILE A 191 4.64 -6.24 -1.07
C ILE A 191 4.31 -6.19 -2.57
N THR A 192 4.95 -7.05 -3.37
CA THR A 192 4.72 -7.17 -4.81
C THR A 192 4.04 -8.50 -5.14
N LEU A 193 2.91 -8.46 -5.83
CA LEU A 193 2.12 -9.67 -6.12
C LEU A 193 2.54 -10.42 -7.39
N LEU A 194 2.96 -9.70 -8.44
CA LEU A 194 3.28 -10.25 -9.76
C LEU A 194 4.79 -10.25 -10.00
N GLU A 195 5.29 -11.39 -10.46
CA GLU A 195 6.72 -11.54 -10.73
C GLU A 195 7.15 -10.84 -12.02
N GLY A 196 8.38 -10.31 -12.01
CA GLY A 196 9.01 -9.59 -13.10
C GLY A 196 8.67 -8.11 -13.10
N GLU A 197 9.60 -7.29 -13.58
CA GLU A 197 9.42 -5.83 -13.58
C GLU A 197 8.35 -5.35 -14.55
N ARG A 198 7.71 -4.22 -14.22
CA ARG A 198 6.81 -3.52 -15.12
C ARG A 198 7.62 -2.91 -16.28
N LYS A 199 7.32 -3.34 -17.51
CA LYS A 199 7.89 -2.75 -18.74
C LYS A 199 7.07 -1.56 -19.22
N VAL A 200 7.34 -0.35 -18.72
CA VAL A 200 6.49 0.84 -18.96
C VAL A 200 6.27 1.19 -20.43
N ASP A 201 7.23 0.85 -21.30
CA ASP A 201 7.18 1.01 -22.75
C ASP A 201 6.21 0.02 -23.44
N LYS A 202 5.81 -1.05 -22.73
CA LYS A 202 4.91 -2.07 -23.26
C LYS A 202 3.45 -1.84 -22.84
N PRO A 203 2.50 -2.06 -23.77
CA PRO A 203 1.07 -1.89 -23.51
C PRO A 203 0.55 -2.93 -22.52
N ILE A 204 -0.11 -2.47 -21.46
CA ILE A 204 -0.63 -3.30 -20.37
C ILE A 204 -1.85 -4.14 -20.75
N HIS A 205 -2.55 -3.77 -21.82
CA HIS A 205 -3.79 -4.41 -22.25
C HIS A 205 -3.58 -5.58 -23.21
N LYS A 206 -2.33 -5.84 -23.65
CA LYS A 206 -2.07 -6.93 -24.58
C LYS A 206 -1.79 -8.24 -23.84
N PRO A 207 -2.38 -9.38 -24.25
CA PRO A 207 -2.24 -10.66 -23.57
C PRO A 207 -0.80 -11.13 -23.38
N GLU A 208 0.10 -10.81 -24.32
CA GLU A 208 1.51 -11.22 -24.26
C GLU A 208 2.30 -10.55 -23.11
N TYR A 209 1.77 -9.49 -22.50
CA TYR A 209 2.36 -8.83 -21.33
C TYR A 209 1.61 -9.16 -20.03
N TYR A 210 0.67 -10.10 -20.07
CA TYR A 210 -0.03 -10.57 -18.88
C TYR A 210 0.93 -11.32 -17.94
N LYS A 211 0.78 -11.05 -16.64
CA LYS A 211 1.47 -11.76 -15.56
C LYS A 211 0.45 -12.40 -14.66
N ALA A 212 0.62 -13.68 -14.38
CA ALA A 212 -0.30 -14.44 -13.53
C ALA A 212 -0.06 -14.14 -12.05
N LEU A 213 -1.14 -13.96 -11.30
CA LEU A 213 -1.10 -13.93 -9.84
C LEU A 213 -0.87 -15.34 -9.30
N ARG A 214 0.22 -15.49 -8.54
CA ARG A 214 0.62 -16.77 -7.94
C ARG A 214 0.18 -16.87 -6.49
N LYS A 215 -0.08 -18.10 -6.04
CA LYS A 215 -0.53 -18.38 -4.67
C LYS A 215 0.57 -18.04 -3.67
N GLU A 216 1.82 -18.31 -4.02
CA GLU A 216 3.01 -18.08 -3.22
C GLU A 216 3.15 -16.59 -2.89
N SER A 217 2.92 -15.69 -3.87
CA SER A 217 2.93 -14.25 -3.63
C SER A 217 1.85 -13.81 -2.63
N LEU A 218 0.65 -14.40 -2.72
CA LEU A 218 -0.44 -14.12 -1.79
C LEU A 218 -0.15 -14.65 -0.38
N LEU A 219 0.48 -15.83 -0.27
CA LEU A 219 0.91 -16.39 1.01
C LEU A 219 1.98 -15.52 1.68
N THR A 220 2.95 -15.02 0.91
CA THR A 220 3.96 -14.08 1.41
C THR A 220 3.30 -12.79 1.90
N ALA A 221 2.37 -12.22 1.13
CA ALA A 221 1.62 -11.04 1.55
C ALA A 221 0.81 -11.28 2.83
N LEU A 222 0.15 -12.45 2.92
CA LEU A 222 -0.62 -12.86 4.09
C LEU A 222 0.27 -12.96 5.34
N GLU A 223 1.47 -13.52 5.21
CA GLU A 223 2.42 -13.63 6.33
C GLU A 223 2.91 -12.26 6.80
N VAL A 224 3.20 -11.34 5.88
CA VAL A 224 3.53 -9.94 6.24
C VAL A 224 2.38 -9.31 7.03
N PHE A 225 1.13 -9.42 6.55
CA PHE A 225 -0.02 -8.88 7.28
C PHE A 225 -0.22 -9.51 8.65
N LYS A 226 -0.07 -10.83 8.78
CA LYS A 226 -0.14 -11.49 10.09
C LYS A 226 0.90 -10.94 11.07
N ASN A 227 2.12 -10.70 10.60
CA ASN A 227 3.18 -10.14 11.45
C ASN A 227 2.90 -8.70 11.87
N LEU A 228 2.37 -7.86 10.96
CA LEU A 228 1.98 -6.49 11.28
C LEU A 228 0.74 -6.41 12.19
N LEU A 229 -0.14 -7.41 12.16
CA LEU A 229 -1.38 -7.43 12.93
C LEU A 229 -1.22 -7.99 14.36
N LYS A 230 -0.15 -8.75 14.64
CA LYS A 230 0.15 -9.30 15.97
C LYS A 230 0.13 -8.23 17.07
#